data_AF-A0AAV0N161-F1
#
_entry.id   AF-A0AAV0N161-F1
#
_cell.length_a   1.000
_cell.length_b   1.000
_cell.length_c   1.000
_cell.angle_alpha   90.00
_cell.angle_beta   90.00
_cell.angle_gamma   90.00
#
_symmetry.space_group_name_H-M   'P 1'
#
loop_
_entity.id
_entity.type
_entity.pdbx_description
1 polymer ?
#
loop_
_entity_poly.entity_id
_entity_poly.type
_entity_poly.pdbx_seq_one_letter_code
_entity_poly.pdbx_strand_id
1 'polypeptide(L)' 'MGYCSELRGVVEGLQLAWNLGYRWIRIELDSRCATQLLEQHNGDTHHHTAIVDRFQELRSRGWEVNISNIIARPTNVQTA' A
#
# COMPACT_ATOMS: atom_id res chain seq x y z
N MET A 1 3.54 -16.66 -6.37
CA MET A 1 2.30 -16.55 -5.57
C MET A 1 2.55 -15.76 -4.27
N GLY A 2 3.03 -14.51 -4.33
CA GLY A 2 3.29 -13.68 -3.13
C GLY A 2 2.53 -12.35 -3.08
N TYR A 3 2.10 -11.85 -4.24
CA TYR A 3 1.47 -10.53 -4.36
C TYR A 3 0.11 -10.40 -3.67
N CYS A 4 -0.68 -11.47 -3.63
CA CYS A 4 -2.00 -11.44 -3.00
C CYS A 4 -1.95 -11.24 -1.48
N SER A 5 -0.96 -11.80 -0.80
CA SER A 5 -0.89 -11.76 0.67
C SER A 5 -0.47 -10.39 1.19
N GLU A 6 0.48 -9.73 0.52
CA GLU A 6 0.92 -8.38 0.89
C GLU A 6 -0.21 -7.36 0.74
N LEU A 7 -0.88 -7.34 -0.43
CA LEU A 7 -1.98 -6.42 -0.70
C LEU A 7 -3.18 -6.66 0.22
N ARG A 8 -3.45 -7.93 0.53
CA ARG A 8 -4.50 -8.29 1.50
C ARG A 8 -4.17 -7.76 2.89
N GLY A 9 -2.92 -7.89 3.34
CA GLY A 9 -2.46 -7.34 4.61
C GLY A 9 -2.65 -5.81 4.68
N VAL A 10 -2.37 -5.10 3.57
CA VAL A 10 -2.62 -3.65 3.48
C VAL A 10 -4.10 -3.31 3.64
N VAL A 11 -4.98 -4.00 2.93
CA VAL A 11 -6.43 -3.74 2.99
C VAL A 11 -6.99 -4.06 4.37
N GLU A 12 -6.60 -5.18 4.97
CA GLU A 12 -7.04 -5.57 6.32
C GLU A 12 -6.53 -4.57 7.37
N GLY A 13 -5.26 -4.15 7.29
CA GLY A 13 -4.67 -3.14 8.16
C GLY A 13 -5.36 -1.78 8.05
N LEU A 14 -5.65 -1.32 6.83
CA LEU A 14 -6.42 -0.10 6.60
C LEU A 14 -7.83 -0.20 7.18
N GLN A 15 -8.54 -1.29 6.92
CA GLN A 15 -9.89 -1.47 7.44
C GLN A 15 -9.91 -1.44 8.98
N LEU A 16 -8.94 -2.09 9.62
CA LEU A 16 -8.78 -2.06 11.08
C LEU A 16 -8.52 -0.64 11.57
N ALA A 17 -7.57 0.06 10.94
CA ALA A 17 -7.19 1.39 11.39
C ALA A 17 -8.31 2.43 11.19
N TRP A 18 -9.10 2.32 10.13
CA TRP A 18 -10.32 3.11 9.97
C TRP A 18 -11.32 2.83 11.10
N ASN A 19 -11.56 1.56 11.42
CA ASN A 19 -12.48 1.16 12.49
C ASN A 19 -12.02 1.67 13.88
N LEU A 20 -10.71 1.80 14.08
CA LEU A 20 -10.11 2.39 15.29
C LEU A 20 -10.12 3.93 15.30
N GLY A 21 -10.59 4.57 14.22
CA GLY A 21 -10.73 6.02 14.13
C GLY A 21 -9.46 6.77 13.74
N TYR A 22 -8.40 6.07 13.30
CA TYR A 22 -7.20 6.74 12.78
C TYR A 22 -7.53 7.53 11.50
N ARG A 23 -6.90 8.71 11.37
CA ARG A 23 -7.12 9.63 10.23
C ARG A 23 -5.86 9.93 9.44
N TRP A 24 -4.72 9.44 9.89
CA TRP A 24 -3.45 9.58 9.22
C TRP A 24 -2.73 8.24 9.27
N ILE A 25 -2.46 7.67 8.10
CA ILE A 25 -1.82 6.36 7.96
C ILE A 25 -0.67 6.45 6.98
N ARG A 26 0.45 5.89 7.41
CA ARG A 26 1.60 5.62 6.57
C ARG A 26 1.71 4.11 6.36
N ILE A 27 1.63 3.69 5.10
CA ILE A 27 1.83 2.31 4.68
C ILE A 27 3.27 2.21 4.18
N GLU A 28 3.98 1.22 4.69
CA GLU A 28 5.35 0.91 4.31
C GLU A 28 5.40 -0.48 3.70
N LEU A 29 5.82 -0.55 2.43
CA LEU A 29 5.94 -1.81 1.67
C LEU A 29 7.37 -1.97 1.18
N ASP A 30 7.93 -3.17 1.32
CA ASP A 30 9.23 -3.55 0.74
C ASP A 30 9.10 -4.03 -0.72
N SER A 31 7.88 -4.37 -1.14
CA SER A 31 7.56 -4.81 -2.51
C SER A 31 7.28 -3.63 -3.45
N ARG A 32 8.22 -3.36 -4.38
CA ARG A 32 8.05 -2.37 -5.47
C ARG A 32 6.85 -2.67 -6.35
N CYS A 33 6.60 -3.94 -6.66
CA CYS A 33 5.45 -4.36 -7.45
C CYS A 33 4.13 -4.03 -6.74
N ALA A 34 4.02 -4.32 -5.44
CA ALA A 34 2.81 -4.00 -4.67
C ALA A 34 2.58 -2.49 -4.56
N THR A 35 3.66 -1.71 -4.38
CA THR A 35 3.58 -0.24 -4.36
C THR A 35 3.06 0.29 -5.70
N GLN A 36 3.66 -0.15 -6.81
CA GLN A 36 3.24 0.25 -8.16
C GLN A 36 1.80 -0.14 -8.46
N LEU A 37 1.34 -1.31 -8.01
CA LEU A 37 -0.04 -1.76 -8.23
C LEU A 37 -1.08 -0.91 -7.47
N LEU A 38 -0.72 -0.40 -6.29
CA LEU A 38 -1.59 0.49 -5.50
C LEU A 38 -1.57 1.94 -6.01
N GLU A 39 -0.45 2.38 -6.61
CA GLU A 39 -0.28 3.72 -7.16
C GLU A 39 -0.81 3.86 -8.61
N GLN A 40 -0.58 2.85 -9.44
CA GLN A 40 -0.98 2.83 -10.85
C GLN A 40 -2.27 2.02 -10.99
N HIS A 41 -3.41 2.69 -10.84
CA HIS A 41 -4.69 2.14 -11.28
C HIS A 41 -4.76 2.17 -12.82
N ASN A 42 -3.94 1.34 -13.47
CA ASN A 42 -4.08 1.07 -14.88
C ASN A 42 -5.18 0.02 -14.97
N GLY A 43 -6.31 0.37 -15.60
CA GLY A 43 -7.52 -0.46 -15.70
C GLY A 43 -7.35 -1.78 -16.47
N ASP A 44 -6.15 -2.35 -16.49
CA ASP A 44 -5.86 -3.67 -16.98
C ASP A 44 -6.51 -4.72 -16.07
N THR A 45 -7.27 -5.59 -16.75
CA THR A 45 -8.08 -6.65 -16.18
C THR A 45 -7.19 -7.73 -15.56
N HIS A 46 -6.64 -7.47 -14.38
CA HIS A 46 -5.78 -8.40 -13.65
C HIS A 46 -6.51 -9.05 -12.47
N HIS A 47 -6.09 -10.25 -12.09
CA HIS A 47 -6.65 -11.05 -10.98
C HIS A 47 -6.65 -10.36 -9.59
N HIS A 48 -6.18 -9.12 -9.49
CA HIS A 48 -6.07 -8.34 -8.26
C HIS A 48 -6.95 -7.08 -8.24
N THR A 49 -7.75 -6.82 -9.28
CA THR A 49 -8.61 -5.63 -9.39
C THR A 49 -9.49 -5.43 -8.15
N ALA A 50 -10.15 -6.47 -7.64
CA ALA A 50 -11.00 -6.34 -6.46
C ALA A 50 -10.26 -5.87 -5.18
N ILE A 51 -8.99 -6.25 -4.99
CA ILE A 51 -8.20 -5.81 -3.83
C ILE A 51 -7.75 -4.37 -4.02
N VAL A 52 -7.35 -4.00 -5.24
CA VAL A 52 -6.98 -2.62 -5.58
C VAL A 52 -8.20 -1.69 -5.46
N ASP A 53 -9.36 -2.09 -5.96
CA ASP A 53 -10.61 -1.34 -5.83
C ASP A 53 -10.95 -1.10 -4.36
N ARG A 54 -10.83 -2.16 -3.53
CA ARG A 54 -11.08 -2.04 -2.10
C ARG A 54 -10.09 -1.09 -1.42
N PHE A 55 -8.83 -1.14 -1.82
CA PHE A 55 -7.82 -0.20 -1.35
C PHE A 55 -8.17 1.24 -1.76
N GLN A 56 -8.58 1.49 -3.00
CA GLN A 56 -8.95 2.84 -3.45
C GLN A 56 -10.21 3.35 -2.73
N GLU A 57 -11.22 2.49 -2.51
CA GLU A 57 -12.38 2.85 -1.69
C GLU A 57 -11.94 3.28 -0.29
N LEU A 58 -11.08 2.48 0.36
CA LEU A 58 -10.54 2.81 1.67
C LEU A 58 -9.78 4.13 1.62
N ARG A 59 -8.88 4.32 0.65
CA ARG A 59 -8.09 5.55 0.47
C ARG A 59 -8.95 6.79 0.22
N SER A 60 -10.08 6.65 -0.47
CA SER A 60 -11.00 7.75 -0.79
C SER A 60 -11.80 8.28 0.41
N ARG A 61 -11.69 7.64 1.58
CA ARG A 61 -12.37 8.11 2.78
C ARG A 61 -11.74 9.42 3.30
N GLY A 62 -12.40 10.08 4.24
CA GLY A 62 -11.93 11.33 4.86
C GLY A 62 -10.76 11.13 5.84
N TRP A 63 -9.66 10.58 5.35
CA TRP A 63 -8.39 10.37 6.07
C TRP A 63 -7.23 10.47 5.07
N GLU A 64 -6.03 10.66 5.59
CA GLU A 64 -4.82 10.76 4.80
C GLU A 64 -4.07 9.42 4.81
N VAL A 65 -3.85 8.86 3.61
CA VAL A 65 -3.13 7.60 3.42
C VAL A 65 -1.94 7.85 2.49
N ASN A 66 -0.75 7.69 3.04
CA ASN A 66 0.52 7.81 2.31
C ASN A 66 1.17 6.43 2.17
N ILE A 67 1.56 6.08 0.94
CA ILE A 67 2.27 4.84 0.64
C ILE A 67 3.74 5.20 0.45
N SER A 68 4.63 4.43 1.08
CA SER A 68 6.06 4.56 0.88
C SER A 68 6.70 3.20 0.67
N ASN A 69 7.61 3.12 -0.30
CA ASN A 69 8.40 1.92 -0.49
C ASN A 69 9.64 1.97 0.42
N ILE A 70 9.75 1.03 1.36
CA ILE A 70 11.00 0.84 2.09
C ILE A 70 11.91 -0.02 1.20
N ILE A 71 12.59 0.62 0.27
CA ILE A 71 13.77 0.00 -0.33
C ILE A 71 14.75 -0.18 0.83
N ALA A 72 15.10 -1.43 1.15
CA ALA A 72 16.13 -1.72 2.13
C ALA A 72 17.39 -0.91 1.79
N ARG A 73 17.63 0.15 2.59
CA ARG A 73 18.76 1.10 2.60
C ARG A 73 19.57 1.22 1.28
N PRO A 74 19.67 2.40 0.65
CA PRO A 74 20.98 2.79 0.17
C PRO A 74 21.89 2.87 1.40
N THR A 75 22.86 1.97 1.50
CA THR A 75 23.96 2.07 2.46
C THR A 75 24.46 3.51 2.42
N ASN A 76 24.34 4.24 3.53
CA ASN A 76 25.10 5.47 3.73
C ASN A 76 26.57 5.10 3.54
N VAL A 77 27.12 5.39 2.37
CA VAL A 77 28.56 5.58 2.25
C VAL A 77 28.80 6.99 2.78
N GLN A 78 29.04 7.08 4.08
CA GLN A 78 29.85 8.16 4.62
C GLN A 78 31.14 8.16 3.80
N THR A 79 31.27 9.16 2.93
CA THR A 79 32.58 9.48 2.36
C THR A 79 33.14 10.57 3.25
N ALA A 80 34.29 10.24 3.83
CA ALA A 80 35.05 10.98 4.83
C ALA A 80 35.41 12.40 4.40
#